data_AF-A0A2V7JYF7-F1
#
_entry.id   AF-A0A2V7JYF7-F1
#
_cell.length_a   1.000
_cell.length_b   1.000
_cell.length_c   1.000
_cell.angle_alpha   90.00
_cell.angle_beta   90.00
_cell.angle_gamma   90.00
#
_symmetry.space_group_name_H-M   'P 1'
#
loop_
_entity.id
_entity.type
_entity.pdbx_description
1 polymer ?
#
loop_
_entity_poly.entity_id
_entity_poly.type
_entity_poly.pdbx_seq_one_letter_code
_entity_poly.pdbx_strand_id
1 'polypeptide(L)'
;MQVLVAVLALLQHPRVERPDLRAGLDTLYAGGFPIAAAYFADLAGRDTADPAPVIFEASAYIWWAEALENDDYETARIDSLLELAIRRAGADSPGPARDFWLATALGYRARQRDLHGHSWGAAKDGKAMRDAYARVLRADSSCVDCYLGLGVYQYGLARASMLARLVAKIIGLGSGSAERGVAYLRRVAQDGDLARVEATWVLAAALTREAARDPGGRATLEREARTYVGRLTERYPGNPVFQRFLREVGRQAS
;
A
#
# COMPACT_ATOMS: atom_id res chain seq x y z
N MET A 1 0.54 2.54 -42.63
CA MET A 1 -0.47 2.13 -41.63
C MET A 1 0.05 1.18 -40.55
N GLN A 2 1.09 0.37 -40.77
CA GLN A 2 1.63 -0.53 -39.73
C GLN A 2 2.43 0.18 -38.61
N VAL A 3 3.06 1.33 -38.91
CA VAL A 3 3.84 2.11 -37.91
C VAL A 3 2.93 2.77 -36.87
N LEU A 4 1.72 3.21 -37.25
CA LEU A 4 0.76 3.78 -36.29
C LEU A 4 0.19 2.74 -35.32
N VAL A 5 0.04 1.48 -35.76
CA VAL A 5 -0.44 0.38 -34.92
C VAL A 5 0.64 -0.04 -33.91
N ALA A 6 1.92 0.05 -34.26
CA ALA A 6 3.02 -0.27 -33.34
C ALA A 6 3.16 0.78 -32.21
N VAL A 7 2.92 2.06 -32.48
CA VAL A 7 2.90 3.13 -31.46
C VAL A 7 1.70 2.97 -30.52
N LEU A 8 0.55 2.53 -31.03
CA LEU A 8 -0.63 2.23 -30.22
C LEU A 8 -0.48 0.93 -29.40
N ALA A 9 0.31 -0.04 -29.86
CA ALA A 9 0.60 -1.27 -29.11
C ALA A 9 1.64 -1.06 -28.00
N LEU A 10 2.58 -0.12 -28.15
CA LEU A 10 3.49 0.29 -27.08
C LEU A 10 2.78 1.02 -25.93
N LEU A 11 1.60 1.61 -26.19
CA LEU A 11 0.70 2.15 -25.17
C LEU A 11 -0.12 1.06 -24.44
N GLN A 12 0.00 -0.21 -24.85
CA GLN A 12 -0.70 -1.35 -24.24
C GLN A 12 0.18 -2.16 -23.27
N HIS A 13 1.34 -1.62 -22.86
CA HIS A 13 2.15 -2.22 -21.80
C HIS A 13 1.97 -1.48 -20.46
N PRO A 14 1.53 -2.15 -19.37
CA PRO A 14 1.08 -1.49 -18.14
C PRO A 14 2.19 -1.09 -17.17
N ARG A 15 3.43 -0.92 -17.66
CA ARG A 15 4.54 -0.41 -16.85
C ARG A 15 5.37 0.55 -17.68
N VAL A 16 4.88 1.78 -17.84
CA VAL A 16 5.80 2.89 -18.03
C VAL A 16 6.71 2.86 -16.82
N GLU A 17 8.01 2.63 -17.03
CA GLU A 17 8.95 2.67 -15.92
C GLU A 17 8.82 4.01 -15.22
N ARG A 18 8.69 3.98 -13.89
CA ARG A 18 8.57 5.18 -13.05
C ARG A 18 9.82 5.38 -12.21
N PRO A 19 11.01 5.60 -12.82
CA PRO A 19 12.25 5.81 -12.06
C PRO A 19 12.17 7.05 -11.18
N ASP A 20 11.40 8.05 -11.61
CA ASP A 20 11.04 9.25 -10.85
C ASP A 20 10.39 8.88 -9.51
N LEU A 21 9.37 8.02 -9.54
CA LEU A 21 8.68 7.58 -8.31
C LEU A 21 9.57 6.68 -7.45
N ARG A 22 10.33 5.78 -8.07
CA ARG A 22 11.27 4.90 -7.34
C ARG A 22 12.31 5.71 -6.56
N ALA A 23 12.84 6.78 -7.14
CA ALA A 23 13.80 7.65 -6.46
C ALA A 23 13.19 8.35 -5.23
N GLY A 24 11.97 8.86 -5.37
CA GLY A 24 11.23 9.47 -4.26
C GLY A 24 10.90 8.46 -3.16
N LEU A 25 10.48 7.23 -3.54
CA LEU A 25 10.20 6.15 -2.60
C LEU A 25 11.46 5.67 -1.88
N ASP A 26 12.60 5.57 -2.56
CA ASP A 26 13.86 5.18 -1.91
C ASP A 26 14.29 6.24 -0.87
N THR A 27 14.11 7.53 -1.19
CA THR A 27 14.31 8.63 -0.23
C THR A 27 13.33 8.55 0.96
N LEU A 28 12.06 8.26 0.67
CA LEU A 28 11.03 8.08 1.69
C LEU A 28 11.40 6.97 2.66
N TYR A 29 11.70 5.78 2.13
CA TYR A 29 12.01 4.60 2.91
C TYR A 29 13.38 4.68 3.58
N ALA A 30 14.30 5.54 3.12
CA ALA A 30 15.54 5.86 3.85
C ALA A 30 15.31 6.71 5.11
N GLY A 31 14.09 7.19 5.36
CA GLY A 31 13.73 8.06 6.48
C GLY A 31 13.72 9.55 6.14
N GLY A 32 13.94 9.91 4.86
CA GLY A 32 13.92 11.28 4.36
C GLY A 32 12.51 11.82 4.13
N PHE A 33 11.60 11.69 5.11
CA PHE A 33 10.17 12.00 4.92
C PHE A 33 9.88 13.40 4.37
N PRO A 34 10.48 14.49 4.91
CA PRO A 34 10.22 15.84 4.39
C PRO A 34 10.77 16.04 2.97
N ILE A 35 11.94 15.44 2.69
CA ILE A 35 12.60 15.52 1.39
C ILE A 35 11.77 14.78 0.33
N ALA A 36 11.27 13.58 0.66
CA ALA A 36 10.39 12.81 -0.21
C ALA A 36 9.07 13.54 -0.48
N ALA A 37 8.44 14.12 0.55
CA ALA A 37 7.22 14.91 0.38
C ALA A 37 7.44 16.10 -0.58
N ALA A 38 8.51 16.88 -0.39
CA ALA A 38 8.85 18.00 -1.27
C ALA A 38 9.16 17.55 -2.70
N TYR A 39 9.86 16.43 -2.86
CA TYR A 39 10.17 15.85 -4.17
C TYR A 39 8.89 15.43 -4.92
N PHE A 40 7.96 14.76 -4.25
CA PHE A 40 6.70 14.36 -4.86
C PHE A 40 5.79 15.56 -5.17
N ALA A 41 5.80 16.60 -4.33
CA ALA A 41 5.10 17.85 -4.60
C ALA A 41 5.64 18.55 -5.86
N ASP A 42 6.96 18.60 -6.04
CA ASP A 42 7.59 19.14 -7.24
C ASP A 42 7.20 18.33 -8.49
N LEU A 43 7.27 17.00 -8.43
CA LEU A 43 6.81 16.13 -9.52
C LEU A 43 5.32 16.36 -9.85
N ALA A 44 4.47 16.49 -8.83
CA ALA A 44 3.04 16.76 -8.99
C ALA A 44 2.73 18.12 -9.63
N GLY A 45 3.66 19.07 -9.55
CA GLY A 45 3.59 20.39 -10.18
C GLY A 45 4.04 20.40 -11.65
N ARG A 46 4.91 19.47 -12.05
CA ARG A 46 5.37 19.33 -13.44
C ARG A 46 4.33 18.69 -14.35
N ASP A 47 3.59 17.72 -13.84
CA ASP A 47 2.45 17.10 -14.51
C ASP A 47 1.25 17.07 -13.56
N THR A 48 0.27 17.94 -13.83
CA THR A 48 -0.92 18.07 -12.99
C THR A 48 -2.00 17.04 -13.31
N ALA A 49 -1.85 16.29 -14.41
CA ALA A 49 -2.75 15.18 -14.74
C ALA A 49 -2.34 13.90 -13.99
N ASP A 50 -1.04 13.67 -13.79
CA ASP A 50 -0.55 12.47 -13.12
C ASP A 50 -0.99 12.43 -11.63
N PRO A 51 -1.78 11.42 -11.22
CA PRO A 51 -2.15 11.25 -9.81
C PRO A 51 -1.01 10.69 -8.95
N ALA A 52 -0.02 9.99 -9.55
CA ALA A 52 0.92 9.17 -8.79
C ALA A 52 1.82 9.96 -7.84
N PRO A 53 2.43 11.10 -8.24
CA PRO A 53 3.22 11.90 -7.31
C PRO A 53 2.41 12.40 -6.12
N VAL A 54 1.14 12.80 -6.32
CA VAL A 54 0.27 13.26 -5.23
C VAL A 54 -0.04 12.13 -4.24
N ILE A 55 -0.23 10.89 -4.73
CA ILE A 55 -0.41 9.71 -3.87
C ILE A 55 0.83 9.50 -2.99
N PHE A 56 2.02 9.60 -3.57
CA PHE A 56 3.26 9.36 -2.83
C PHE A 56 3.68 10.54 -1.96
N GLU A 57 3.27 11.76 -2.26
CA GLU A 57 3.34 12.89 -1.32
C GLU A 57 2.50 12.60 -0.08
N ALA A 58 1.25 12.15 -0.24
CA ALA A 58 0.42 11.73 0.89
C ALA A 58 1.07 10.58 1.67
N SER A 59 1.61 9.58 0.97
CA SER A 59 2.35 8.48 1.58
C SER A 59 3.55 8.97 2.40
N ALA A 60 4.27 9.99 1.93
CA ALA A 60 5.39 10.57 2.68
C ALA A 60 4.97 11.14 4.04
N TYR A 61 3.84 11.87 4.09
CA TYR A 61 3.28 12.33 5.37
C TYR A 61 2.75 11.17 6.24
N ILE A 62 2.15 10.13 5.65
CA ILE A 62 1.70 8.94 6.40
C ILE A 62 2.89 8.22 7.07
N TRP A 63 3.98 8.03 6.35
CA TRP A 63 5.19 7.42 6.91
C TRP A 63 5.89 8.33 7.93
N TRP A 64 5.77 9.65 7.76
CA TRP A 64 6.25 10.60 8.76
C TRP A 64 5.42 10.53 10.05
N ALA A 65 4.09 10.47 9.95
CA ALA A 65 3.18 10.27 11.07
C ALA A 65 3.53 8.98 11.83
N GLU A 66 3.74 7.88 11.11
CA GLU A 66 4.19 6.60 11.67
C GLU A 66 5.56 6.74 12.37
N ALA A 67 6.53 7.46 11.77
CA ALA A 67 7.83 7.70 12.41
C ALA A 67 7.71 8.48 13.72
N LEU A 68 6.79 9.45 13.78
CA LEU A 68 6.50 10.27 14.95
C LEU A 68 5.60 9.58 15.99
N GLU A 69 5.01 8.43 15.64
CA GLU A 69 3.98 7.76 16.45
C GLU A 69 2.81 8.71 16.77
N ASN A 70 2.42 9.50 15.77
CA ASN A 70 1.36 10.50 15.88
C ASN A 70 0.41 10.40 14.68
N ASP A 71 -0.69 9.67 14.87
CA ASP A 71 -1.70 9.45 13.84
C ASP A 71 -2.43 10.74 13.41
N ASP A 72 -2.39 11.80 14.22
CA ASP A 72 -3.00 13.11 13.92
C ASP A 72 -2.05 14.05 13.15
N TYR A 73 -0.81 13.62 12.88
CA TYR A 73 0.18 14.42 12.19
C TYR A 73 -0.22 14.67 10.73
N GLU A 74 -0.46 15.94 10.38
CA GLU A 74 -0.79 16.39 9.02
C GLU A 74 -2.02 15.71 8.39
N THR A 75 -2.96 15.20 9.21
CA THR A 75 -4.18 14.49 8.74
C THR A 75 -4.95 15.28 7.68
N ALA A 76 -5.20 16.58 7.91
CA ALA A 76 -5.92 17.42 6.94
C ALA A 76 -5.19 17.55 5.59
N ARG A 77 -3.85 17.54 5.61
CA ARG A 77 -3.02 17.58 4.40
C ARG A 77 -3.07 16.24 3.68
N ILE A 78 -2.92 15.14 4.41
CA ILE A 78 -3.03 13.78 3.87
C ILE A 78 -4.39 13.60 3.18
N ASP A 79 -5.49 13.97 3.84
CA ASP A 79 -6.83 13.88 3.27
C ASP A 79 -6.98 14.71 1.99
N SER A 80 -6.51 15.96 2.01
CA SER A 80 -6.54 16.85 0.85
C SER A 80 -5.77 16.27 -0.35
N LEU A 81 -4.57 15.73 -0.11
CA LEU A 81 -3.74 15.09 -1.14
C LEU A 81 -4.41 13.84 -1.71
N LEU A 82 -4.96 12.96 -0.85
CA LEU A 82 -5.64 11.75 -1.30
C LEU A 82 -6.92 12.06 -2.07
N GLU A 83 -7.68 13.08 -1.68
CA GLU A 83 -8.82 13.56 -2.46
C GLU A 83 -8.41 14.11 -3.82
N LEU A 84 -7.32 14.90 -3.87
CA LEU A 84 -6.78 15.40 -5.13
C LEU A 84 -6.31 14.26 -6.04
N ALA A 85 -5.58 13.28 -5.50
CA ALA A 85 -5.15 12.10 -6.23
C ALA A 85 -6.32 11.30 -6.82
N ILE A 86 -7.39 11.10 -6.04
CA ILE A 86 -8.60 10.41 -6.51
C ILE A 86 -9.29 11.19 -7.62
N ARG A 87 -9.35 12.53 -7.52
CA ARG A 87 -9.90 13.38 -8.59
C ARG A 87 -9.07 13.27 -9.87
N ARG A 88 -7.74 13.39 -9.78
CA ARG A 88 -6.82 13.26 -10.93
C ARG A 88 -6.94 11.88 -11.59
N ALA A 89 -6.85 10.81 -10.80
CA ALA A 89 -7.04 9.44 -11.29
C ALA A 89 -8.44 9.19 -11.86
N GLY A 90 -9.45 9.94 -11.43
CA GLY A 90 -10.81 9.85 -11.97
C GLY A 90 -11.00 10.52 -13.33
N ALA A 91 -10.19 11.55 -13.63
CA ALA A 91 -10.29 12.38 -14.83
C ALA A 91 -9.69 11.71 -16.09
N ASP A 92 -8.78 10.76 -15.90
CA ASP A 92 -8.19 10.00 -17.00
C ASP A 92 -9.21 9.13 -17.74
N SER A 93 -8.89 8.83 -19.00
CA SER A 93 -9.66 7.89 -19.81
C SER A 93 -9.73 6.51 -19.14
N PRO A 94 -10.88 5.81 -19.19
CA PRO A 94 -11.01 4.47 -18.63
C PRO A 94 -9.91 3.53 -19.14
N GLY A 95 -9.24 2.83 -18.22
CA GLY A 95 -8.19 1.88 -18.56
C GLY A 95 -7.44 1.34 -17.32
N PRO A 96 -6.54 0.36 -17.51
CA PRO A 96 -5.83 -0.28 -16.40
C PRO A 96 -4.97 0.69 -15.58
N ALA A 97 -4.30 1.66 -16.22
CA ALA A 97 -3.49 2.67 -15.51
C ALA A 97 -4.35 3.55 -14.59
N ARG A 98 -5.47 4.05 -15.10
CA ARG A 98 -6.48 4.79 -14.34
C ARG A 98 -6.96 3.99 -13.13
N ASP A 99 -7.37 2.74 -13.35
CA ASP A 99 -7.89 1.87 -12.29
C ASP A 99 -6.81 1.54 -11.24
N PHE A 100 -5.55 1.40 -11.66
CA PHE A 100 -4.42 1.16 -10.76
C PHE A 100 -4.19 2.34 -9.80
N TRP A 101 -4.09 3.56 -10.33
CA TRP A 101 -3.85 4.75 -9.50
C TRP A 101 -5.05 5.11 -8.64
N LEU A 102 -6.27 4.96 -9.19
CA LEU A 102 -7.50 5.14 -8.41
C LEU A 102 -7.56 4.14 -7.25
N ALA A 103 -7.26 2.87 -7.49
CA ALA A 103 -7.23 1.86 -6.44
C ALA A 103 -6.17 2.18 -5.38
N THR A 104 -4.98 2.60 -5.80
CA THR A 104 -3.88 2.96 -4.89
C THR A 104 -4.29 4.10 -3.95
N ALA A 105 -4.84 5.19 -4.49
CA ALA A 105 -5.30 6.33 -3.70
C ALA A 105 -6.46 5.96 -2.75
N LEU A 106 -7.42 5.15 -3.23
CA LEU A 106 -8.51 4.62 -2.40
C LEU A 106 -8.00 3.73 -1.26
N GLY A 107 -6.96 2.94 -1.50
CA GLY A 107 -6.32 2.10 -0.47
C GLY A 107 -5.74 2.92 0.66
N TYR A 108 -4.96 3.97 0.35
CA TYR A 108 -4.43 4.88 1.36
C TYR A 108 -5.56 5.62 2.10
N ARG A 109 -6.59 6.10 1.40
CA ARG A 109 -7.73 6.77 2.06
C ARG A 109 -8.54 5.82 2.94
N ALA A 110 -8.69 4.55 2.53
CA ALA A 110 -9.33 3.54 3.35
C ALA A 110 -8.55 3.32 4.66
N ARG A 111 -7.21 3.26 4.60
CA ARG A 111 -6.35 3.17 5.79
C ARG A 111 -6.54 4.37 6.72
N GLN A 112 -6.48 5.59 6.20
CA GLN A 112 -6.65 6.80 7.01
C GLN A 112 -8.03 6.87 7.66
N ARG A 113 -9.08 6.53 6.90
CA ARG A 113 -10.44 6.44 7.45
C ARG A 113 -10.57 5.39 8.55
N ASP A 114 -9.94 4.23 8.40
CA ASP A 114 -9.97 3.19 9.43
C ASP A 114 -9.26 3.66 10.71
N LEU A 115 -8.08 4.29 10.55
CA LEU A 115 -7.28 4.85 11.64
C LEU A 115 -8.06 5.87 12.48
N HIS A 116 -8.83 6.75 11.81
CA HIS A 116 -9.67 7.75 12.46
C HIS A 116 -11.09 7.27 12.79
N GLY A 117 -11.33 5.95 12.82
CA GLY A 117 -12.61 5.37 13.27
C GLY A 117 -13.78 5.51 12.29
N HIS A 118 -13.52 5.91 11.05
CA HIS A 118 -14.52 6.08 9.98
C HIS A 118 -14.74 4.77 9.20
N SER A 119 -15.06 3.69 9.92
CA SER A 119 -15.04 2.32 9.38
C SER A 119 -15.96 2.09 8.17
N TRP A 120 -17.10 2.81 8.07
CA TRP A 120 -17.97 2.72 6.89
C TRP A 120 -17.32 3.30 5.63
N GLY A 121 -16.68 4.47 5.78
CA GLY A 121 -15.94 5.10 4.70
C GLY A 121 -14.74 4.26 4.26
N ALA A 122 -14.03 3.67 5.23
CA ALA A 122 -12.94 2.74 4.97
C ALA A 122 -13.42 1.49 4.22
N ALA A 123 -14.53 0.89 4.64
CA ALA A 123 -15.14 -0.25 3.97
C ALA A 123 -15.54 0.06 2.52
N LYS A 124 -16.16 1.23 2.28
CA LYS A 124 -16.56 1.69 0.94
C LYS A 124 -15.35 1.85 0.02
N ASP A 125 -14.32 2.54 0.50
CA ASP A 125 -13.08 2.75 -0.28
C ASP A 125 -12.33 1.44 -0.51
N GLY A 126 -12.23 0.57 0.50
CA GLY A 126 -11.60 -0.74 0.36
C GLY A 126 -12.31 -1.62 -0.68
N LYS A 127 -13.64 -1.58 -0.74
CA LYS A 127 -14.42 -2.27 -1.79
C LYS A 127 -14.10 -1.70 -3.17
N ALA A 128 -14.12 -0.38 -3.31
CA ALA A 128 -13.85 0.29 -4.57
C ALA A 128 -12.41 0.04 -5.06
N MET A 129 -11.43 0.05 -4.15
CA MET A 129 -10.04 -0.36 -4.39
C MET A 129 -9.98 -1.80 -4.89
N ARG A 130 -10.58 -2.76 -4.18
CA ARG A 130 -10.62 -4.17 -4.58
C ARG A 130 -11.17 -4.34 -5.99
N ASP A 131 -12.30 -3.71 -6.27
CA ASP A 131 -12.97 -3.82 -7.56
C ASP A 131 -12.15 -3.19 -8.68
N ALA A 132 -11.46 -2.07 -8.41
CA ALA A 132 -10.54 -1.43 -9.36
C ALA A 132 -9.30 -2.29 -9.65
N TYR A 133 -8.61 -2.81 -8.63
CA TYR A 133 -7.49 -3.74 -8.84
C TYR A 133 -7.93 -5.03 -9.55
N ALA A 134 -9.14 -5.52 -9.30
CA ALA A 134 -9.68 -6.65 -10.05
C ALA A 134 -9.89 -6.33 -11.54
N ARG A 135 -10.20 -5.07 -11.91
CA ARG A 135 -10.22 -4.64 -13.32
C ARG A 135 -8.81 -4.59 -13.90
N VAL A 136 -7.84 -4.05 -13.16
CA VAL A 136 -6.42 -4.05 -13.57
C VAL A 136 -5.95 -5.47 -13.84
N LEU A 137 -6.14 -6.40 -12.89
CA LEU A 137 -5.67 -7.79 -13.03
C LEU A 137 -6.38 -8.59 -14.13
N ARG A 138 -7.60 -8.21 -14.52
CA ARG A 138 -8.28 -8.80 -15.68
C ARG A 138 -7.67 -8.35 -17.00
N ALA A 139 -7.15 -7.13 -17.07
CA ALA A 139 -6.45 -6.61 -18.24
C ALA A 139 -4.96 -7.00 -18.25
N ASP A 140 -4.34 -7.02 -17.07
CA ASP A 140 -2.94 -7.34 -16.85
C ASP A 140 -2.75 -8.15 -15.56
N SER A 141 -2.70 -9.48 -15.73
CA SER A 141 -2.47 -10.41 -14.62
C SER A 141 -1.07 -10.32 -14.01
N SER A 142 -0.15 -9.57 -14.64
CA SER A 142 1.22 -9.40 -14.16
C SER A 142 1.37 -8.28 -13.12
N CYS A 143 0.33 -7.50 -12.82
CA CYS A 143 0.39 -6.42 -11.83
C CYS A 143 0.69 -6.94 -10.42
N VAL A 144 1.97 -7.04 -10.06
CA VAL A 144 2.38 -7.50 -8.72
C VAL A 144 1.99 -6.49 -7.65
N ASP A 145 2.19 -5.19 -7.90
CA ASP A 145 1.90 -4.14 -6.92
C ASP A 145 0.42 -4.07 -6.52
N CYS A 146 -0.49 -4.49 -7.40
CA CYS A 146 -1.92 -4.62 -7.11
C CYS A 146 -2.20 -5.54 -5.91
N TYR A 147 -1.33 -6.51 -5.65
CA TYR A 147 -1.51 -7.47 -4.57
C TYR A 147 -1.23 -6.89 -3.17
N LEU A 148 -0.63 -5.70 -3.03
CA LEU A 148 -0.46 -5.05 -1.73
C LEU A 148 -1.84 -4.71 -1.13
N GLY A 149 -2.62 -3.89 -1.83
CA GLY A 149 -3.95 -3.49 -1.38
C GLY A 149 -4.90 -4.68 -1.25
N LEU A 150 -4.85 -5.64 -2.18
CA LEU A 150 -5.64 -6.87 -2.09
C LEU A 150 -5.23 -7.74 -0.90
N GLY A 151 -3.94 -7.83 -0.60
CA GLY A 151 -3.41 -8.57 0.55
C GLY A 151 -3.90 -7.99 1.87
N VAL A 152 -3.80 -6.66 2.03
CA VAL A 152 -4.33 -5.92 3.18
C VAL A 152 -5.85 -6.12 3.30
N TYR A 153 -6.59 -6.03 2.20
CA TYR A 153 -8.04 -6.22 2.19
C TYR A 153 -8.44 -7.63 2.66
N GLN A 154 -7.79 -8.66 2.12
CA GLN A 154 -8.07 -10.06 2.46
C GLN A 154 -7.71 -10.36 3.93
N TYR A 155 -6.56 -9.88 4.39
CA TYR A 155 -6.11 -10.07 5.76
C TYR A 155 -7.03 -9.33 6.76
N GLY A 156 -7.33 -8.06 6.48
CA GLY A 156 -8.19 -7.22 7.33
C GLY A 156 -9.59 -7.81 7.51
N LEU A 157 -10.25 -8.23 6.43
CA LEU A 157 -11.56 -8.88 6.52
C LEU A 157 -11.53 -10.23 7.26
N ALA A 158 -10.42 -10.98 7.18
CA ALA A 158 -10.29 -12.24 7.90
C ALA A 158 -10.16 -12.03 9.41
N ARG A 159 -9.51 -10.93 9.81
CA ARG A 159 -9.19 -10.60 11.21
C ARG A 159 -10.14 -9.59 11.85
N ALA A 160 -11.11 -9.08 11.09
CA ALA A 160 -12.21 -8.29 11.61
C ALA A 160 -13.01 -9.08 12.67
N SER A 161 -13.62 -8.36 13.62
CA SER A 161 -14.45 -8.97 14.66
C SER A 161 -15.59 -9.80 14.04
N MET A 162 -16.12 -10.77 14.78
CA MET A 162 -17.20 -11.63 14.26
C MET A 162 -18.40 -10.82 13.76
N LEU A 163 -18.79 -9.80 14.53
CA LEU A 163 -19.87 -8.87 14.15
C LEU A 163 -19.50 -8.07 12.89
N ALA A 164 -18.27 -7.54 12.80
CA ALA A 164 -17.82 -6.81 11.62
C ALA A 164 -17.77 -7.69 10.36
N ARG A 165 -17.37 -8.97 10.49
CA ARG A 165 -17.39 -9.94 9.36
C ARG A 165 -18.80 -10.25 8.87
N LEU A 166 -19.78 -10.31 9.76
CA LEU A 166 -21.18 -10.50 9.38
C LEU A 166 -21.70 -9.29 8.59
N VAL A 167 -21.46 -8.07 9.11
CA VAL A 167 -21.81 -6.83 8.41
C VAL A 167 -21.13 -6.77 7.05
N ALA A 168 -19.82 -7.04 6.99
CA ALA A 168 -19.04 -7.06 5.76
C ALA A 168 -19.62 -7.97 4.67
N LYS A 169 -20.15 -9.14 5.04
CA LYS A 169 -20.87 -10.02 4.09
C LYS A 169 -22.14 -9.37 3.56
N ILE A 170 -22.97 -8.79 4.44
CA ILE A 170 -24.24 -8.15 4.07
C ILE A 170 -24.02 -7.01 3.08
N ILE A 171 -22.96 -6.21 3.25
CA ILE A 171 -22.66 -5.07 2.37
C ILE A 171 -21.77 -5.42 1.15
N GLY A 172 -21.50 -6.72 0.93
CA GLY A 172 -20.81 -7.22 -0.26
C GLY A 172 -19.29 -7.02 -0.26
N LEU A 173 -18.65 -6.90 0.90
CA LEU A 173 -17.18 -6.96 1.02
C LEU A 173 -16.67 -8.40 0.88
N GLY A 174 -17.53 -9.39 1.14
CA GLY A 174 -17.18 -10.80 1.10
C GLY A 174 -16.53 -11.28 2.39
N SER A 175 -15.91 -12.47 2.35
CA SER A 175 -15.09 -13.01 3.44
C SER A 175 -13.61 -12.88 3.09
N GLY A 176 -12.82 -12.34 4.02
CA GLY A 176 -11.37 -12.35 3.90
C GLY A 176 -10.76 -13.73 4.14
N SER A 177 -9.52 -13.90 3.69
CA SER A 177 -8.66 -15.03 4.05
C SER A 177 -7.29 -14.51 4.49
N ALA A 178 -6.92 -14.76 5.74
CA ALA A 178 -5.64 -14.32 6.29
C ALA A 178 -4.48 -15.00 5.56
N GLU A 179 -4.61 -16.29 5.25
CA GLU A 179 -3.63 -17.06 4.47
C GLU A 179 -3.42 -16.45 3.08
N ARG A 180 -4.51 -16.18 2.34
CA ARG A 180 -4.42 -15.52 1.02
C ARG A 180 -3.83 -14.11 1.12
N GLY A 181 -4.22 -13.37 2.16
CA GLY A 181 -3.68 -12.04 2.42
C GLY A 181 -2.16 -12.07 2.61
N VAL A 182 -1.67 -12.97 3.46
CA VAL A 182 -0.23 -13.17 3.69
C VAL A 182 0.47 -13.66 2.43
N ALA A 183 -0.13 -14.58 1.65
CA ALA A 183 0.45 -15.05 0.39
C ALA A 183 0.61 -13.92 -0.64
N TYR A 184 -0.38 -13.03 -0.75
CA TYR A 184 -0.30 -11.84 -1.60
C TYR A 184 0.80 -10.88 -1.13
N LEU A 185 0.87 -10.61 0.17
CA LEU A 185 1.92 -9.75 0.73
C LEU A 185 3.33 -10.33 0.52
N ARG A 186 3.52 -11.65 0.66
CA ARG A 186 4.78 -12.33 0.33
C ARG A 186 5.16 -12.15 -1.14
N ARG A 187 4.21 -12.29 -2.05
CA ARG A 187 4.44 -12.07 -3.48
C ARG A 187 4.92 -10.65 -3.77
N VAL A 188 4.30 -9.63 -3.17
CA VAL A 188 4.72 -8.24 -3.40
C VAL A 188 6.06 -7.93 -2.73
N ALA A 189 6.31 -8.47 -1.53
CA ALA A 189 7.60 -8.32 -0.87
C ALA A 189 8.77 -8.90 -1.68
N GLN A 190 8.52 -9.91 -2.51
CA GLN A 190 9.50 -10.51 -3.41
C GLN A 190 9.57 -9.77 -4.76
N ASP A 191 8.44 -9.69 -5.46
CA ASP A 191 8.41 -9.34 -6.89
C ASP A 191 7.85 -7.93 -7.17
N GLY A 192 7.40 -7.21 -6.15
CA GLY A 192 6.83 -5.87 -6.29
C GLY A 192 7.84 -4.85 -6.81
N ASP A 193 7.35 -3.76 -7.42
CA ASP A 193 8.17 -2.64 -7.85
C ASP A 193 8.04 -1.49 -6.85
N LEU A 194 7.00 -0.66 -6.97
CA LEU A 194 6.75 0.48 -6.09
C LEU A 194 6.27 0.02 -4.71
N ALA A 195 5.51 -1.07 -4.66
CA ALA A 195 4.88 -1.55 -3.43
C ALA A 195 5.78 -2.48 -2.58
N ARG A 196 6.97 -2.86 -3.04
CA ARG A 196 7.81 -3.89 -2.42
C ARG A 196 8.14 -3.61 -0.96
N VAL A 197 8.62 -2.40 -0.67
CA VAL A 197 9.09 -2.02 0.68
C VAL A 197 7.92 -1.94 1.65
N GLU A 198 6.83 -1.27 1.26
CA GLU A 198 5.62 -1.20 2.07
C GLU A 198 5.01 -2.58 2.31
N ALA A 199 4.92 -3.43 1.27
CA ALA A 199 4.43 -4.80 1.42
C ALA A 199 5.29 -5.64 2.37
N THR A 200 6.61 -5.45 2.36
CA THR A 200 7.53 -6.13 3.27
C THR A 200 7.26 -5.71 4.73
N TRP A 201 7.03 -4.42 4.98
CA TRP A 201 6.68 -3.92 6.31
C TRP A 201 5.30 -4.43 6.76
N VAL A 202 4.28 -4.33 5.89
CA VAL A 202 2.92 -4.83 6.17
C VAL A 202 2.92 -6.34 6.42
N LEU A 203 3.68 -7.11 5.65
CA LEU A 203 3.84 -8.55 5.83
C LEU A 203 4.40 -8.88 7.21
N ALA A 204 5.51 -8.24 7.60
CA ALA A 204 6.08 -8.45 8.92
C ALA A 204 5.07 -8.13 10.04
N ALA A 205 4.31 -7.03 9.90
CA ALA A 205 3.28 -6.67 10.87
C ALA A 205 2.13 -7.70 10.92
N ALA A 206 1.73 -8.26 9.78
CA ALA A 206 0.76 -9.35 9.73
C ALA A 206 1.30 -10.61 10.42
N LEU A 207 2.55 -11.01 10.14
CA LEU A 207 3.18 -12.19 10.74
C LEU A 207 3.31 -12.07 12.27
N THR A 208 3.68 -10.91 12.80
CA THR A 208 3.71 -10.66 14.26
C THR A 208 2.32 -10.79 14.89
N ARG A 209 1.29 -10.25 14.23
CA ARG A 209 -0.11 -10.40 14.68
C ARG A 209 -0.61 -11.84 14.62
N GLU A 210 -0.13 -12.63 13.66
CA GLU A 210 -0.42 -14.07 13.58
C GLU A 210 0.30 -14.86 14.66
N ALA A 211 1.57 -14.53 14.94
CA ALA A 211 2.35 -15.17 15.99
C ALA A 211 1.69 -15.03 17.38
N ALA A 212 1.07 -13.88 17.65
CA ALA A 212 0.30 -13.65 18.87
C ALA A 212 -1.00 -14.49 18.96
N ARG A 213 -1.48 -15.04 17.84
CA ARG A 213 -2.73 -15.83 17.75
C ARG A 213 -2.49 -17.34 17.65
N ASP A 214 -1.31 -17.75 17.25
CA ASP A 214 -0.91 -19.16 17.09
C ASP A 214 0.30 -19.49 17.96
N PRO A 215 0.11 -19.94 19.21
CA PRO A 215 1.21 -20.31 20.10
C PRO A 215 2.12 -21.40 19.53
N GLY A 216 1.60 -22.31 18.69
CA GLY A 216 2.37 -23.42 18.11
C GLY A 216 3.27 -22.97 16.97
N GLY A 217 2.81 -22.01 16.17
CA GLY A 217 3.57 -21.40 15.08
C GLY A 217 4.37 -20.14 15.46
N ARG A 218 4.17 -19.61 16.67
CA ARG A 218 4.66 -18.31 17.13
C ARG A 218 6.13 -18.05 16.79
N ALA A 219 7.03 -18.92 17.25
CA ALA A 219 8.47 -18.72 17.08
C ALA A 219 8.88 -18.71 15.60
N THR A 220 8.22 -19.49 14.75
CA THR A 220 8.47 -19.50 13.29
C THR A 220 8.02 -18.18 12.66
N LEU A 221 6.83 -17.71 13.00
CA LEU A 221 6.26 -16.46 12.47
C LEU A 221 7.06 -15.23 12.94
N GLU A 222 7.49 -15.18 14.19
CA GLU A 222 8.34 -14.11 14.72
C GLU A 222 9.72 -14.09 14.03
N ARG A 223 10.34 -15.26 13.81
CA ARG A 223 11.61 -15.35 13.05
C ARG A 223 11.43 -14.88 11.61
N GLU A 224 10.34 -15.26 10.96
CA GLU A 224 10.04 -14.82 9.59
C GLU A 224 9.83 -13.29 9.54
N ALA A 225 9.01 -12.74 10.44
CA ALA A 225 8.80 -11.29 10.56
C ALA A 225 10.12 -10.55 10.77
N ARG A 226 10.96 -11.02 11.70
CA ARG A 226 12.28 -10.44 11.98
C ARG A 226 13.19 -10.46 10.76
N THR A 227 13.13 -11.52 9.95
CA THR A 227 13.92 -11.62 8.72
C THR A 227 13.52 -10.54 7.72
N TYR A 228 12.22 -10.30 7.53
CA TYR A 228 11.74 -9.24 6.64
C TYR A 228 12.13 -7.85 7.15
N VAL A 229 11.92 -7.56 8.44
CA VAL A 229 12.29 -6.25 9.00
C VAL A 229 13.81 -6.05 9.01
N GLY A 230 14.59 -7.10 9.26
CA GLY A 230 16.06 -7.07 9.19
C GLY A 230 16.56 -6.60 7.82
N ARG A 231 16.00 -7.15 6.73
CA ARG A 231 16.31 -6.69 5.36
C ARG A 231 15.95 -5.23 5.13
N LEU A 232 14.84 -4.75 5.69
CA LEU A 232 14.47 -3.33 5.62
C LEU A 232 15.47 -2.45 6.37
N THR A 233 15.91 -2.84 7.57
CA THR A 233 16.91 -2.09 8.34
C THR A 233 18.30 -2.14 7.74
N GLU A 234 18.67 -3.23 7.06
CA GLU A 234 19.95 -3.33 6.32
C GLU A 234 19.96 -2.38 5.12
N ARG A 235 18.86 -2.33 4.36
CA ARG A 235 18.74 -1.44 3.20
C ARG A 235 18.54 0.03 3.60
N TYR A 236 17.79 0.28 4.67
CA TYR A 236 17.39 1.61 5.12
C TYR A 236 17.72 1.81 6.61
N PRO A 237 19.00 1.87 6.98
CA PRO A 237 19.41 1.93 8.39
C PRO A 237 18.95 3.21 9.10
N GLY A 238 18.74 4.30 8.36
CA GLY A 238 18.28 5.59 8.88
C GLY A 238 16.78 5.70 9.14
N ASN A 239 15.97 4.71 8.75
CA ASN A 239 14.52 4.79 8.91
C ASN A 239 14.09 4.39 10.34
N PRO A 240 13.56 5.33 11.17
CA PRO A 240 13.19 5.05 12.55
C PRO A 240 12.05 4.02 12.68
N VAL A 241 11.14 3.95 11.70
CA VAL A 241 10.00 3.01 11.69
C VAL A 241 10.51 1.56 11.64
N PHE A 242 11.45 1.28 10.73
CA PHE A 242 12.02 -0.06 10.59
C PHE A 242 12.90 -0.45 11.79
N GLN A 243 13.69 0.50 12.29
CA GLN A 243 14.52 0.27 13.47
C GLN A 243 13.68 -0.01 14.73
N ARG A 244 12.59 0.74 14.93
CA ARG A 244 11.64 0.49 16.02
C ARG A 244 11.01 -0.88 15.89
N PHE A 245 10.49 -1.22 14.70
CA PHE A 245 9.84 -2.50 14.50
C PHE A 245 10.79 -3.69 14.72
N LEU A 246 12.06 -3.58 14.32
CA LEU A 246 13.05 -4.62 14.56
C LEU A 246 13.26 -4.87 16.07
N ARG A 247 13.31 -3.80 16.88
CA ARG A 247 13.43 -3.92 18.35
C ARG A 247 12.22 -4.59 18.98
N GLU A 248 11.02 -4.26 18.52
CA GLU A 248 9.77 -4.82 19.03
C GLU A 248 9.67 -6.32 18.77
N VAL A 249 9.98 -6.77 17.56
CA VAL A 249 9.98 -8.21 17.23
C VAL A 249 11.11 -8.93 17.98
N GLY A 250 12.25 -8.28 18.20
CA GLY A 250 13.36 -8.83 18.98
C GLY A 250 13.02 -9.07 20.45
N ARG A 251 12.27 -8.16 21.09
CA ARG A 251 11.83 -8.30 22.49
C ARG A 251 10.79 -9.41 22.71
N GLN A 252 10.02 -9.76 21.69
CA GLN A 252 8.97 -10.78 21.80
C GLN A 252 9.51 -12.21 21.69
N ALA A 253 10.72 -12.37 21.15
CA ALA A 253 11.37 -13.66 20.92
C ALA A 253 12.43 -14.03 21.99
N SER A 254 12.63 -13.17 23.01
CA SER A 254 13.54 -13.39 24.16
C SER A 254 12.73 -13.75 25.39
#